data_AF-A0A1J7HWS6-F1
#
_entry.id   AF-A0A1J7HWS6-F1
#
_cell.length_a   1.000
_cell.length_b   1.000
_cell.length_c   1.000
_cell.angle_alpha   90.00
_cell.angle_beta   90.00
_cell.angle_gamma   90.00
#
_symmetry.space_group_name_H-M   'P 1'
#
loop_
_entity.id
_entity.type
_entity.pdbx_description
1 polymer ?
#
loop_
_entity_poly.entity_id
_entity_poly.type
_entity_poly.pdbx_seq_one_letter_code
_entity_poly.pdbx_strand_id
1 'polypeptide(L)'
;MISLKRLIAIARKWQRVAGIKRRVVISQPRKNHKVVIANKGHFVVYTIDKGRFVVPLCYLRSKIFRELFRISEEQFGLPTDGPITLPCDTAFMEYVVSLVRKRVYLELENVVQLVASFSFGTNCQCLTYELAHSRVYL
;
A
#
# COMPACT_ATOMS: atom_id res chain seq x y z
N MET A 1 18.31 43.33 -3.09
CA MET A 1 17.23 42.95 -2.14
C MET A 1 15.88 43.21 -2.79
N ILE A 2 14.96 42.24 -2.78
CA ILE A 2 13.63 42.41 -3.36
C ILE A 2 12.83 43.34 -2.44
N SER A 3 12.21 44.38 -2.99
CA SER A 3 11.42 45.33 -2.20
C SER A 3 10.07 44.73 -1.79
N LEU A 4 9.58 45.11 -0.61
CA LEU A 4 8.28 44.69 -0.07
C LEU A 4 7.12 44.97 -1.05
N LYS A 5 7.22 46.07 -1.82
CA LYS A 5 6.27 46.43 -2.86
C LYS A 5 6.19 45.38 -3.98
N ARG A 6 7.33 44.79 -4.39
CA ARG A 6 7.34 43.69 -5.37
C ARG A 6 6.75 42.42 -4.79
N LEU A 7 7.01 42.11 -3.51
CA LEU A 7 6.44 40.93 -2.85
C LEU A 7 4.91 40.98 -2.80
N ILE A 8 4.34 42.13 -2.42
CA ILE A 8 2.89 42.35 -2.37
C ILE A 8 2.25 42.25 -3.75
N ALA A 9 2.91 42.79 -4.78
CA ALA A 9 2.44 42.72 -6.16
C ALA A 9 2.38 41.26 -6.67
N ILE A 10 3.40 40.46 -6.35
CA ILE A 10 3.43 39.03 -6.67
C ILE A 10 2.28 38.33 -5.94
N ALA A 11 2.15 38.48 -4.62
CA ALA A 11 1.09 37.83 -3.84
C ALA A 11 -0.32 38.13 -4.38
N ARG A 12 -0.61 39.39 -4.73
CA ARG A 12 -1.89 39.79 -5.35
C ARG A 12 -2.12 39.15 -6.73
N LYS A 13 -1.06 38.91 -7.51
CA LYS A 13 -1.16 38.20 -8.80
C LYS A 13 -1.52 36.73 -8.59
N TRP A 14 -0.90 36.07 -7.61
CA TRP A 14 -1.21 34.67 -7.26
C TRP A 14 -2.63 34.51 -6.72
N GLN A 15 -3.19 35.51 -6.02
CA GLN A 15 -4.61 35.49 -5.60
C GLN A 15 -5.60 35.45 -6.77
N ARG A 16 -5.32 36.13 -7.89
CA ARG A 16 -6.19 36.05 -9.10
C ARG A 16 -6.07 34.70 -9.80
N VAL A 17 -4.86 34.14 -9.86
CA VAL A 17 -4.62 32.81 -10.47
C VAL A 17 -5.29 31.71 -9.66
N ALA A 18 -5.25 31.80 -8.32
CA ALA A 18 -5.94 30.86 -7.43
C ALA A 18 -7.47 31.07 -7.39
N GLY A 19 -7.94 32.28 -7.72
CA GLY A 19 -9.37 32.65 -7.77
C GLY A 19 -10.10 32.19 -9.03
N ILE A 20 -9.40 31.65 -10.03
CA ILE A 20 -10.00 30.94 -11.17
C ILE A 20 -10.43 29.56 -10.66
N LYS A 21 -11.57 29.56 -9.94
CA LYS A 21 -12.31 28.35 -9.62
C LYS A 21 -12.63 27.63 -10.94
N ARG A 22 -12.08 26.41 -11.06
CA ARG A 22 -12.54 25.27 -11.85
C ARG A 22 -13.71 25.62 -12.80
N ARG A 23 -13.46 25.65 -14.11
CA ARG A 23 -14.56 25.45 -15.07
C ARG A 23 -15.27 24.17 -14.65
N VAL A 24 -16.50 24.30 -14.19
CA VAL A 24 -17.48 23.21 -14.24
C VAL A 24 -17.64 22.90 -15.72
N VAL A 25 -16.88 21.93 -16.22
CA VAL A 25 -17.25 21.24 -17.44
C VAL A 25 -18.39 20.33 -17.00
N ILE A 26 -19.60 20.75 -17.36
CA ILE A 26 -20.81 19.95 -17.26
C ILE A 26 -20.47 18.55 -17.78
N SER A 27 -20.54 17.58 -16.88
CA SER A 27 -20.41 16.17 -17.19
C SER A 27 -21.43 15.81 -18.27
N GLN A 28 -20.97 15.57 -19.50
CA GLN A 28 -21.72 14.71 -20.40
C GLN A 28 -21.91 13.36 -19.70
N PRO A 29 -23.11 12.74 -19.76
CA PRO A 29 -23.39 11.50 -19.05
C PRO A 29 -22.66 10.36 -19.76
N ARG A 30 -21.38 10.19 -19.45
CA ARG A 30 -20.65 8.98 -19.79
C ARG A 30 -21.10 7.93 -18.79
N LYS A 31 -21.88 6.98 -19.31
CA LYS A 31 -22.34 5.71 -18.73
C LYS A 31 -21.66 5.40 -17.39
N ASN A 32 -22.47 5.26 -16.34
CA ASN A 32 -22.12 4.80 -14.99
C ASN A 32 -21.12 3.63 -15.01
N HIS A 33 -19.84 3.92 -15.17
CA HIS A 33 -18.79 3.06 -14.67
C HIS A 33 -18.76 3.35 -13.18
N LYS A 34 -19.31 2.43 -12.37
CA LYS A 34 -18.98 2.36 -10.95
C LYS A 34 -17.46 2.32 -10.87
N VAL A 35 -16.84 3.47 -10.62
CA VAL A 35 -15.44 3.55 -10.22
C VAL A 35 -15.41 2.92 -8.85
N VAL A 36 -15.21 1.60 -8.80
CA VAL A 36 -14.90 0.91 -7.55
C VAL A 36 -13.53 1.43 -7.16
N ILE A 37 -13.52 2.47 -6.33
CA ILE A 37 -12.31 3.03 -5.75
C ILE A 37 -11.68 1.91 -4.92
N ALA A 38 -10.38 1.68 -5.08
CA ALA A 38 -9.68 0.72 -4.24
C ALA A 38 -9.84 1.14 -2.77
N ASN A 39 -10.29 0.23 -1.92
CA ASN A 39 -10.30 0.46 -0.48
C ASN A 39 -8.87 0.78 -0.02
N LYS A 40 -8.72 1.66 0.97
CA LYS A 40 -7.40 2.00 1.54
C LYS A 40 -6.60 0.71 1.80
N GLY A 41 -5.34 0.67 1.34
CA GLY A 41 -4.51 -0.54 1.45
C GLY A 41 -4.56 -1.49 0.25
N HIS A 42 -5.31 -1.17 -0.81
CA HIS A 42 -5.38 -1.98 -2.03
C HIS A 42 -5.07 -1.15 -3.27
N PHE A 43 -4.70 -1.82 -4.36
CA PHE A 43 -4.54 -1.25 -5.69
C PHE A 43 -5.33 -2.09 -6.72
N VAL A 44 -5.56 -1.53 -7.90
CA VAL A 44 -6.29 -2.21 -8.99
C VAL A 44 -5.33 -2.47 -10.13
N VAL A 45 -5.33 -3.71 -10.63
CA VAL A 45 -4.64 -4.09 -11.88
C VAL A 45 -5.63 -4.71 -12.85
N TYR A 46 -5.30 -4.56 -14.12
CA TYR A 46 -6.04 -5.14 -15.23
C TYR A 46 -5.14 -6.14 -15.96
N THR A 47 -5.75 -7.16 -16.55
CA THR A 47 -5.09 -8.12 -17.45
C THR A 47 -5.32 -7.75 -18.92
N ILE A 48 -4.58 -8.38 -19.84
CA ILE A 48 -4.73 -8.12 -21.28
C ILE A 48 -6.12 -8.45 -21.82
N ASP A 49 -6.79 -9.43 -21.21
CA ASP A 49 -8.17 -9.84 -21.46
C ASP A 49 -9.19 -9.02 -20.65
N LYS A 50 -8.75 -7.89 -20.08
CA LYS A 50 -9.56 -6.90 -19.36
C LYS A 50 -10.18 -7.41 -18.05
N GLY A 51 -9.67 -8.52 -17.52
CA GLY A 51 -9.94 -8.97 -16.16
C GLY A 51 -9.48 -7.92 -15.14
N ARG A 52 -10.25 -7.72 -14.07
CA ARG A 52 -10.02 -6.67 -13.08
C ARG A 52 -9.77 -7.29 -11.71
N PHE A 53 -8.64 -6.93 -11.10
CA PHE A 53 -8.24 -7.45 -9.80
C PHE A 53 -7.98 -6.34 -8.79
N VAL A 54 -8.55 -6.46 -7.60
CA VAL A 54 -8.24 -5.62 -6.44
C VAL A 54 -7.26 -6.38 -5.57
N VAL A 55 -6.04 -5.87 -5.43
CA VAL A 55 -4.92 -6.57 -4.79
C VAL A 55 -4.43 -5.76 -3.59
N PRO A 56 -4.14 -6.37 -2.44
CA PRO A 56 -3.57 -5.66 -1.29
C PRO A 56 -2.17 -5.09 -1.60
N LEU A 57 -1.86 -3.89 -1.09
CA LEU A 57 -0.55 -3.24 -1.27
C LEU A 57 0.62 -4.08 -0.73
N CYS A 58 0.39 -4.95 0.26
CA CYS A 58 1.44 -5.85 0.77
C CYS A 58 1.99 -6.81 -0.31
N TYR A 59 1.24 -7.05 -1.39
CA TYR A 59 1.66 -7.92 -2.49
C TYR A 59 2.76 -7.28 -3.34
N LEU A 60 2.96 -5.96 -3.27
CA LEU A 60 4.07 -5.27 -3.93
C LEU A 60 5.46 -5.77 -3.46
N ARG A 61 5.52 -6.40 -2.28
CA ARG A 61 6.76 -7.04 -1.78
C ARG A 61 7.04 -8.39 -2.43
N SER A 62 6.06 -9.00 -3.11
CA SER A 62 6.24 -10.26 -3.81
C SER A 62 7.14 -10.08 -5.04
N LYS A 63 8.15 -10.96 -5.18
CA LYS A 63 9.01 -10.99 -6.38
C LYS A 63 8.19 -11.16 -7.67
N ILE A 64 7.09 -11.93 -7.61
CA ILE A 64 6.21 -12.17 -8.77
C ILE A 64 5.55 -10.87 -9.22
N PHE A 65 4.99 -10.10 -8.28
CA PHE A 65 4.36 -8.81 -8.62
C PHE A 65 5.40 -7.79 -9.10
N ARG A 66 6.57 -7.73 -8.46
CA ARG A 66 7.66 -6.85 -8.93
C ARG A 66 8.06 -7.14 -10.38
N GLU A 67 8.17 -8.41 -10.73
CA GLU A 67 8.52 -8.81 -12.08
C GLU A 67 7.40 -8.51 -13.08
N LEU A 68 6.14 -8.78 -12.71
CA LEU A 68 4.99 -8.42 -13.54
C LEU A 68 4.92 -6.91 -13.81
N PHE A 69 5.22 -6.06 -12.82
CA PHE A 69 5.27 -4.62 -13.03
C PHE A 69 6.46 -4.18 -13.88
N ARG A 70 7.64 -4.81 -13.73
CA ARG A 70 8.79 -4.53 -14.60
C ARG A 70 8.45 -4.78 -16.06
N ILE A 71 7.91 -5.97 -16.37
CA ILE A 71 7.53 -6.34 -17.73
C ILE A 71 6.38 -5.44 -18.23
N SER A 72 5.43 -5.10 -17.36
CA SER A 72 4.35 -4.16 -17.68
C SER A 72 4.87 -2.77 -18.05
N GLU A 73 5.85 -2.25 -17.32
CA GLU A 73 6.48 -0.96 -17.60
C GLU A 73 7.26 -1.01 -18.92
N GLU A 74 7.99 -2.09 -19.18
CA GLU A 74 8.72 -2.30 -20.44
C GLU A 74 7.79 -2.35 -21.66
N GLN A 75 6.60 -2.96 -21.53
CA GLN A 75 5.65 -3.10 -22.64
C GLN A 75 4.68 -1.93 -22.81
N PHE A 76 4.18 -1.37 -21.71
CA PHE A 76 3.11 -0.37 -21.72
C PHE A 76 3.55 1.01 -21.21
N GLY A 77 4.75 1.11 -20.65
CA GLY A 77 5.23 2.30 -19.95
C GLY A 77 4.54 2.49 -18.59
N LEU A 78 4.91 3.58 -17.92
CA LEU A 78 4.25 4.00 -16.68
C LEU A 78 2.87 4.62 -17.00
N PRO A 79 1.79 4.17 -16.35
CA PRO A 79 0.48 4.75 -16.56
C PRO A 79 0.43 6.18 -16.02
N THR A 80 0.10 7.16 -16.87
CA THR A 80 -0.04 8.57 -16.48
C THR A 80 -1.47 8.89 -16.00
N ASP A 81 -2.48 8.44 -16.74
CA ASP A 81 -3.92 8.67 -16.45
C ASP A 81 -4.77 7.41 -16.70
N GLY A 82 -4.15 6.23 -16.58
CA GLY A 82 -4.75 4.95 -16.95
C GLY A 82 -4.62 3.87 -15.87
N PRO A 83 -5.37 2.76 -16.02
CA PRO A 83 -5.18 1.60 -15.17
C PRO A 83 -3.79 0.99 -15.40
N ILE A 84 -3.26 0.32 -14.36
CA ILE A 84 -2.07 -0.51 -14.52
C ILE A 84 -2.50 -1.83 -15.17
N THR A 85 -1.98 -2.10 -16.37
CA THR A 85 -2.30 -3.31 -17.15
C THR A 85 -1.11 -4.25 -17.15
N LEU A 86 -1.30 -5.46 -16.65
CA LEU A 86 -0.26 -6.48 -16.60
C LEU A 86 -0.28 -7.35 -17.87
N PRO A 87 0.90 -7.78 -18.37
CA PRO A 87 1.04 -8.58 -19.59
C PRO A 87 0.75 -10.06 -19.33
N CYS A 88 -0.44 -10.36 -18.83
CA CYS A 88 -0.92 -11.72 -18.54
C CYS A 88 -2.45 -11.77 -18.62
N ASP A 89 -3.00 -12.98 -18.75
CA ASP A 89 -4.44 -13.22 -18.75
C ASP A 89 -5.03 -13.36 -17.33
N THR A 90 -6.36 -13.39 -17.26
CA THR A 90 -7.12 -13.54 -16.01
C THR A 90 -6.74 -14.81 -15.26
N ALA A 91 -6.63 -15.96 -15.95
CA ALA A 91 -6.36 -17.25 -15.32
C ALA A 91 -4.98 -17.29 -14.64
N PHE A 92 -3.98 -16.74 -15.29
CA PHE A 92 -2.65 -16.57 -14.73
C PHE A 92 -2.67 -15.66 -13.50
N MET A 93 -3.40 -14.54 -13.55
CA MET A 93 -3.50 -13.63 -12.40
C MET A 93 -4.23 -14.27 -11.21
N GLU A 94 -5.28 -15.06 -11.43
CA GLU A 94 -5.96 -15.81 -10.36
C GLU A 94 -4.98 -16.77 -9.67
N TYR A 95 -4.18 -17.49 -10.45
CA TYR A 95 -3.14 -18.37 -9.92
C TYR A 95 -2.09 -17.60 -9.10
N VAL A 96 -1.58 -16.49 -9.62
CA VAL A 96 -0.60 -15.63 -8.92
C VAL A 96 -1.16 -15.11 -7.59
N VAL A 97 -2.39 -14.58 -7.60
CA VAL A 97 -3.03 -14.07 -6.38
C VAL A 97 -3.21 -15.17 -5.34
N SER A 98 -3.62 -16.37 -5.77
CA SER A 98 -3.73 -17.55 -4.90
C SER A 98 -2.38 -17.92 -4.27
N LEU A 99 -1.32 -17.99 -5.08
CA LEU A 99 0.02 -18.35 -4.62
C LEU A 99 0.59 -17.34 -3.61
N VAL A 100 0.48 -16.05 -3.92
CA VAL A 100 0.98 -14.98 -3.03
C VAL A 100 0.16 -14.94 -1.74
N ARG A 101 -1.16 -15.16 -1.79
CA ARG A 101 -2.00 -15.24 -0.60
C ARG A 101 -1.55 -16.33 0.36
N LYS A 102 -1.34 -17.54 -0.15
CA LYS A 102 -0.87 -18.69 0.66
C LYS A 102 0.47 -18.38 1.33
N ARG A 103 1.40 -17.78 0.59
CA ARG A 103 2.70 -17.39 1.14
C ARG A 103 2.56 -16.37 2.27
N VAL A 104 1.75 -15.33 2.09
CA VAL A 104 1.51 -14.32 3.14
C VAL A 104 0.92 -14.95 4.40
N TYR A 105 0.02 -15.94 4.24
CA TYR A 105 -0.57 -16.65 5.37
C TYR A 105 0.45 -17.51 6.12
N LEU A 106 1.30 -18.26 5.39
CA LEU A 106 2.39 -19.05 6.00
C LEU A 106 3.40 -18.18 6.76
N GLU A 107 3.77 -17.03 6.22
CA GLU A 107 4.65 -16.08 6.92
C GLU A 107 3.99 -15.58 8.22
N LEU A 108 2.67 -15.34 8.21
CA LEU A 108 1.94 -14.93 9.41
C LEU A 108 1.88 -16.05 10.46
N GLU A 109 1.61 -17.29 10.06
CA GLU A 109 1.64 -18.46 10.96
C GLU A 109 3.01 -18.63 11.62
N ASN A 110 4.09 -18.50 10.85
CA ASN A 110 5.46 -18.56 11.36
C ASN A 110 5.72 -17.44 12.39
N VAL A 111 5.27 -16.22 12.12
CA VAL A 111 5.38 -15.10 13.06
C VAL A 111 4.56 -15.36 14.32
N VAL A 112 3.33 -15.87 14.20
CA VAL A 112 2.47 -16.23 15.34
C VAL A 112 3.14 -17.29 16.22
N GLN A 113 3.73 -18.32 15.61
CA GLN A 113 4.43 -19.36 16.33
C GLN A 113 5.70 -18.84 17.02
N LEU A 114 6.42 -17.94 16.36
CA LEU A 114 7.59 -17.26 16.93
C LEU A 114 7.20 -16.39 18.14
N VAL A 115 6.16 -15.56 18.04
CA VAL A 115 5.71 -14.72 19.17
C VAL A 115 5.14 -15.55 20.33
N ALA A 116 4.49 -16.69 20.04
CA ALA A 116 4.08 -17.62 21.08
C ALA A 116 5.31 -18.15 21.84
N SER A 117 6.37 -18.50 21.11
CA SER A 117 7.63 -18.99 21.72
C SER A 117 8.30 -17.93 22.58
N PHE A 118 8.19 -16.64 22.23
CA PHE A 118 8.65 -15.53 23.06
C PHE A 118 7.75 -15.25 24.28
N SER A 119 6.44 -15.48 24.14
CA SER A 119 5.46 -15.28 25.23
C SER A 119 5.54 -16.38 26.29
N PHE A 120 5.97 -17.59 25.92
CA PHE A 120 6.27 -18.69 26.85
C PHE A 120 7.77 -18.79 27.19
N GLY A 121 8.62 -17.96 26.57
CA GLY A 121 10.07 -17.96 26.70
C GLY A 121 10.61 -17.14 27.87
N THR A 122 9.76 -16.53 28.69
CA THR A 122 10.17 -16.07 30.02
C THR A 122 10.20 -17.25 30.99
N ASN A 123 11.20 -18.12 30.84
CA ASN A 123 11.91 -18.60 32.01
C ASN A 123 12.72 -17.41 32.55
N CYS A 124 11.99 -16.43 33.08
CA CYS A 124 12.58 -15.34 33.82
C CYS A 124 13.01 -15.95 35.14
N GLN A 125 14.31 -16.22 35.30
CA GLN A 125 14.90 -16.51 36.61
C GLN A 125 14.90 -15.27 37.54
N CYS A 126 14.18 -14.19 37.20
CA CYS A 126 14.25 -12.93 37.94
C CYS A 126 13.18 -12.75 39.04
N LEU A 127 12.48 -13.81 39.47
CA LEU A 127 11.48 -13.70 40.55
C LEU A 127 11.63 -14.69 41.72
N THR A 128 12.81 -15.32 41.89
CA THR A 128 13.05 -16.15 43.09
C THR A 128 14.27 -15.75 43.92
N TYR A 129 15.00 -14.68 43.59
CA TYR A 129 16.17 -14.26 44.37
C TYR A 129 15.91 -13.20 45.46
N GLU A 130 14.67 -12.85 45.79
CA GLU A 130 14.40 -11.92 46.90
C GLU A 130 13.42 -12.41 47.98
N LEU A 131 13.36 -13.72 48.24
CA LEU A 131 12.85 -14.23 49.53
C LEU A 131 13.77 -15.28 50.18
N ALA A 132 15.01 -15.43 49.69
CA ALA A 132 16.01 -16.34 50.26
C ALA A 132 17.17 -15.62 50.98
N HIS A 133 17.05 -14.33 51.30
CA HIS A 133 18.03 -13.58 52.09
C HIS A 133 17.42 -12.89 53.32
N SER A 134 16.67 -13.65 54.12
CA SER A 134 16.47 -13.36 55.55
C SER A 134 16.16 -14.64 56.31
N ARG A 135 17.14 -15.54 56.36
CA ARG A 135 17.41 -16.25 57.61
C ARG A 135 18.68 -15.64 58.17
N VAL A 136 18.75 -15.51 59.51
CA VAL A 136 19.85 -14.93 60.31
C VAL A 136 19.69 -13.43 60.61
N TYR A 137 18.74 -13.06 61.47
CA TYR A 137 18.85 -12.06 62.57
C TYR A 137 17.51 -12.01 63.34
N LEU A 138 17.28 -13.03 64.18
CA LEU A 138 16.53 -13.08 65.46
C LEU A 138 16.28 -14.55 65.82
#